data_AF-A0A2S4N4C4-F1
#
_entry.id   AF-A0A2S4N4C4-F1
#
_cell.length_a   1.000
_cell.length_b   1.000
_cell.length_c   1.000
_cell.angle_alpha   90.00
_cell.angle_beta   90.00
_cell.angle_gamma   90.00
#
_symmetry.space_group_name_H-M   'P 1'
#
loop_
_entity.id
_entity.type
_entity.pdbx_description
1 polymer ?
#
loop_
_entity_poly.entity_id
_entity_poly.type
_entity_poly.pdbx_seq_one_letter_code
_entity_poly.pdbx_strand_id
1 'polypeptide(L)'
;MKINKKIIYLFAVLCLVSCKKEIQIDKDSIMDITKKKWLVYDNSFQSSWKATIMPIILDFEKDKVSLNFSNSVHKYDILGDDLFLDGKSVFKITYNEDNTLTLHNNDEVRNYFALSEGVFTNIDKSTFENILTSKTWFFKDLDAKFSGTEIDFYDKQGEFIKSGFYTTALFNKEILMFLKIDGENEKETYIINSINKDRIILKKVLKENKFQTITLTEANKS
;
A
#
# COMPACT_ATOMS: atom_id res chain seq x y z
N MET A 1 21.58 -14.07 47.12
CA MET A 1 21.46 -14.67 45.77
C MET A 1 21.49 -13.55 44.74
N LYS A 2 22.59 -13.37 43.99
CA LYS A 2 22.73 -12.27 43.02
C LYS A 2 22.05 -12.70 41.71
N ILE A 3 20.84 -12.17 41.45
CA ILE A 3 20.15 -12.40 40.19
C ILE A 3 20.97 -11.74 39.08
N ASN A 4 21.38 -12.54 38.10
CA ASN A 4 22.23 -12.09 37.01
C ASN A 4 21.39 -11.24 36.04
N LYS A 5 21.62 -9.93 36.02
CA LYS A 5 20.88 -8.96 35.18
C LYS A 5 20.90 -9.32 33.69
N LYS A 6 21.93 -10.05 33.22
CA LYS A 6 22.00 -10.54 31.83
C LYS A 6 20.92 -11.58 31.51
N ILE A 7 20.54 -12.41 32.48
CA ILE A 7 19.49 -13.43 32.30
C ILE A 7 18.11 -12.76 32.22
N ILE A 8 17.86 -11.72 33.04
CA ILE A 8 16.63 -10.93 32.98
C ILE A 8 16.50 -10.24 31.60
N TYR A 9 17.60 -9.66 31.10
CA TYR A 9 17.61 -9.01 29.79
C TYR A 9 17.35 -10.01 28.65
N LEU A 10 17.94 -11.20 28.73
CA LEU A 10 17.73 -12.25 27.73
C LEU A 10 16.26 -12.71 27.74
N PHE A 11 15.65 -12.87 28.92
CA PHE A 11 14.24 -13.23 29.06
C PHE A 11 13.30 -12.12 28.57
N ALA A 12 13.60 -10.86 28.86
CA ALA A 12 12.83 -9.72 28.38
C ALA A 12 12.89 -9.59 26.85
N VAL A 13 14.07 -9.82 26.26
CA VAL A 13 14.23 -9.84 24.79
C VAL A 13 13.51 -11.05 24.18
N LEU A 14 13.58 -12.23 24.80
CA LEU A 14 12.82 -13.42 24.35
C LEU A 14 11.30 -13.21 24.44
N CYS A 15 10.79 -12.56 25.50
CA CYS A 15 9.37 -12.20 25.60
C CYS A 15 8.95 -11.09 24.61
N LEU A 16 9.87 -10.20 24.20
CA LEU A 16 9.59 -9.18 23.17
C LEU A 16 9.68 -9.74 21.75
N VAL A 17 10.47 -10.80 21.54
CA VAL A 17 10.64 -11.46 20.22
C VAL A 17 9.60 -12.58 20.01
N SER A 18 8.97 -13.07 21.07
CA SER A 18 7.98 -14.16 21.01
C SER A 18 6.64 -13.73 21.59
N CYS A 19 5.82 -13.04 20.77
CA CYS A 19 4.34 -13.15 20.76
C CYS A 19 3.75 -12.09 19.81
N LYS A 20 3.90 -12.27 18.49
CA LYS A 20 2.74 -11.99 17.62
C LYS A 20 1.89 -13.24 17.70
N LYS A 21 0.85 -13.21 18.52
CA LYS A 21 -0.06 -14.33 18.64
C LYS A 21 -0.96 -14.30 17.41
N GLU A 22 -0.87 -15.32 16.58
CA GLU A 22 -1.80 -15.50 15.47
C GLU A 22 -3.20 -15.67 16.04
N ILE A 23 -4.15 -14.87 15.56
CA ILE A 23 -5.55 -15.04 15.92
C ILE A 23 -6.06 -16.18 15.05
N GLN A 24 -6.61 -17.21 15.70
CA GLN A 24 -7.30 -18.28 14.97
C GLN A 24 -8.48 -17.66 14.22
N ILE A 25 -8.54 -17.84 12.90
CA ILE A 25 -9.58 -17.20 12.08
C ILE A 25 -10.93 -17.85 12.41
N ASP A 26 -11.72 -17.11 13.17
CA ASP A 26 -13.09 -17.42 13.51
C ASP A 26 -14.06 -16.49 12.76
N LYS A 27 -15.36 -16.65 13.02
CA LYS A 27 -16.41 -15.89 12.34
C LYS A 27 -16.27 -14.37 12.56
N ASP A 28 -15.83 -13.95 13.75
CA ASP A 28 -15.66 -12.54 14.08
C ASP A 28 -14.45 -11.95 13.37
N SER A 29 -13.35 -12.72 13.28
CA SER A 29 -12.16 -12.37 12.50
C SER A 29 -12.49 -12.22 11.01
N ILE A 30 -13.27 -13.14 10.43
CA ILE A 30 -13.71 -13.04 9.02
C ILE A 30 -14.55 -11.77 8.79
N MET A 31 -15.48 -11.48 9.71
CA MET A 31 -16.30 -10.27 9.62
C MET A 31 -15.42 -9.01 9.68
N ASP A 32 -14.37 -9.02 10.50
CA ASP A 32 -13.46 -7.89 10.63
C ASP A 32 -12.56 -7.74 9.39
N ILE A 33 -12.04 -8.84 8.85
CA ILE A 33 -11.30 -8.89 7.58
C ILE A 33 -12.13 -8.33 6.43
N THR A 34 -13.37 -8.76 6.31
CA THR A 34 -14.25 -8.41 5.18
C THR A 34 -14.90 -7.02 5.30
N LYS A 35 -14.96 -6.44 6.50
CA LYS A 35 -15.36 -5.04 6.70
C LYS A 35 -14.26 -4.04 6.37
N LYS A 36 -13.01 -4.48 6.43
CA LYS A 36 -11.84 -3.65 6.19
C LYS A 36 -11.37 -3.84 4.76
N LYS A 37 -10.65 -2.84 4.29
CA LYS A 37 -9.90 -2.96 3.05
C LYS A 37 -8.42 -2.88 3.38
N TRP A 38 -7.63 -3.66 2.68
CA TRP A 38 -6.27 -3.98 3.06
C TRP A 38 -5.30 -3.47 2.01
N LEU A 39 -4.25 -2.81 2.48
CA LEU A 39 -3.17 -2.29 1.63
C LEU A 39 -1.85 -2.96 1.98
N VAL A 40 -1.13 -3.43 0.97
CA VAL A 40 0.19 -4.06 1.14
C VAL A 40 1.15 -3.16 1.93
N TYR A 41 1.83 -3.78 2.89
CA TYR A 41 2.79 -3.18 3.81
C TYR A 41 4.25 -3.41 3.38
N ASP A 42 4.54 -4.50 2.64
CA ASP A 42 5.93 -4.95 2.44
C ASP A 42 6.72 -4.21 1.35
N ASN A 43 7.98 -3.91 1.69
CA ASN A 43 8.99 -3.28 0.81
C ASN A 43 9.83 -4.30 0.02
N SER A 44 9.72 -5.61 0.29
CA SER A 44 10.51 -6.65 -0.37
C SER A 44 9.76 -7.27 -1.55
N PHE A 45 9.72 -6.57 -2.68
CA PHE A 45 9.45 -7.23 -3.95
C PHE A 45 10.78 -7.74 -4.54
N GLN A 46 11.03 -9.04 -4.37
CA GLN A 46 11.93 -9.77 -5.24
C GLN A 46 11.14 -10.94 -5.80
N SER A 47 10.63 -10.80 -7.04
CA SER A 47 10.12 -11.97 -7.75
C SER A 47 10.68 -12.01 -9.16
N SER A 48 11.33 -13.13 -9.46
CA SER A 48 11.89 -13.48 -10.76
C SER A 48 10.78 -13.93 -11.70
N TRP A 49 10.09 -12.99 -12.35
CA TRP A 49 9.37 -13.08 -13.65
C TRP A 49 8.36 -14.25 -13.87
N LYS A 50 8.14 -15.12 -12.90
CA LYS A 50 7.27 -16.30 -12.93
C LYS A 50 6.63 -16.49 -11.55
N ALA A 51 5.54 -15.79 -11.24
CA ALA A 51 4.59 -16.21 -10.19
C ALA A 51 3.37 -15.27 -10.18
N THR A 52 2.23 -15.85 -9.82
CA THR A 52 0.95 -15.21 -9.50
C THR A 52 1.14 -13.91 -8.73
N ILE A 53 0.88 -12.77 -9.38
CA ILE A 53 1.17 -11.47 -8.77
C ILE A 53 0.27 -11.28 -7.52
N MET A 54 0.89 -11.22 -6.34
CA MET A 54 0.25 -11.04 -5.01
C MET A 54 -0.42 -9.68 -4.83
N PRO A 55 -1.73 -9.54 -4.51
CA PRO A 55 -2.50 -8.29 -4.67
C PRO A 55 -1.89 -7.08 -3.94
N ILE A 56 -1.94 -5.89 -4.55
CA ILE A 56 -1.51 -4.65 -3.87
C ILE A 56 -2.59 -4.19 -2.88
N ILE A 57 -3.86 -4.34 -3.25
CA ILE A 57 -5.04 -3.98 -2.45
C ILE A 57 -5.97 -5.19 -2.42
N LEU A 58 -6.58 -5.43 -1.26
CA LEU A 58 -7.73 -6.34 -1.11
C LEU A 58 -8.92 -5.49 -0.68
N ASP A 59 -9.96 -5.49 -1.51
CA ASP A 59 -11.21 -4.80 -1.25
C ASP A 59 -12.35 -5.82 -1.28
N PHE A 60 -12.84 -6.18 -0.10
CA PHE A 60 -13.96 -7.11 0.07
C PHE A 60 -15.29 -6.35 -0.03
N GLU A 61 -16.12 -6.73 -0.99
CA GLU A 61 -17.47 -6.19 -1.19
C GLU A 61 -18.48 -7.34 -1.20
N LYS A 62 -19.25 -7.52 -0.12
CA LYS A 62 -20.27 -8.58 0.02
C LYS A 62 -19.79 -9.97 -0.42
N ASP A 63 -19.98 -10.33 -1.69
CA ASP A 63 -19.66 -11.62 -2.33
C ASP A 63 -18.44 -11.58 -3.27
N LYS A 64 -17.78 -10.41 -3.40
CA LYS A 64 -16.68 -10.17 -4.34
C LYS A 64 -15.47 -9.56 -3.66
N VAL A 65 -14.29 -9.84 -4.20
CA VAL A 65 -13.05 -9.17 -3.83
C VAL A 65 -12.39 -8.61 -5.09
N SER A 66 -11.97 -7.35 -5.01
CA SER A 66 -11.23 -6.70 -6.10
C SER A 66 -9.73 -6.82 -5.86
N LEU A 67 -9.01 -7.33 -6.85
CA LEU A 67 -7.55 -7.48 -6.84
C LEU A 67 -6.94 -6.50 -7.85
N ASN A 68 -6.19 -5.51 -7.34
CA ASN A 68 -5.76 -4.36 -8.15
C ASN A 68 -4.63 -4.61 -9.16
N PHE A 69 -4.43 -5.85 -9.65
CA PHE A 69 -3.51 -6.08 -10.78
C PHE A 69 -4.13 -5.89 -12.15
N SER A 70 -5.46 -5.90 -12.25
CA SER A 70 -6.10 -6.02 -13.56
C SER A 70 -7.54 -5.50 -13.62
N ASN A 71 -7.99 -4.71 -12.63
CA ASN A 71 -9.43 -4.46 -12.42
C ASN A 71 -10.23 -5.78 -12.32
N SER A 72 -9.59 -6.87 -11.87
CA SER A 72 -10.24 -8.17 -11.74
C SER A 72 -11.06 -8.21 -10.46
N VAL A 73 -12.31 -8.63 -10.63
CA VAL A 73 -13.28 -8.80 -9.56
C VAL A 73 -13.62 -10.27 -9.51
N HIS A 74 -13.31 -10.91 -8.39
CA HIS A 74 -13.50 -12.34 -8.19
C HIS A 74 -14.60 -12.58 -7.16
N LYS A 75 -15.36 -13.66 -7.30
CA LYS A 75 -16.15 -14.15 -6.16
C LYS A 75 -15.18 -14.65 -5.11
N TYR A 76 -15.45 -14.39 -3.83
CA TYR A 76 -14.59 -14.89 -2.76
C TYR A 76 -15.36 -15.72 -1.73
N ASP A 77 -14.63 -16.59 -1.06
CA ASP A 77 -15.07 -17.25 0.17
C ASP A 77 -13.87 -17.36 1.13
N ILE A 78 -14.13 -17.37 2.43
CA ILE A 78 -13.10 -17.54 3.46
C ILE A 78 -13.50 -18.71 4.35
N LEU A 79 -12.74 -19.79 4.31
CA LEU A 79 -12.99 -21.00 5.10
C LEU A 79 -11.76 -21.31 5.95
N GLY A 80 -11.85 -21.00 7.25
CA GLY A 80 -10.69 -21.06 8.14
C GLY A 80 -9.61 -20.09 7.66
N ASP A 81 -8.41 -20.62 7.43
CA ASP A 81 -7.25 -19.82 7.02
C ASP A 81 -7.11 -19.72 5.50
N ASP A 82 -8.06 -20.21 4.71
CA ASP A 82 -7.99 -20.22 3.24
C ASP A 82 -8.93 -19.16 2.63
N LEU A 83 -8.37 -18.31 1.77
CA LEU A 83 -9.10 -17.39 0.89
C LEU A 83 -9.26 -18.03 -0.50
N PHE A 84 -10.51 -18.27 -0.86
CA PHE A 84 -10.92 -18.82 -2.13
C PHE A 84 -11.30 -17.71 -3.09
N LEU A 85 -10.86 -17.82 -4.34
CA LEU A 85 -11.28 -16.95 -5.45
C LEU A 85 -11.88 -17.80 -6.55
N ASP A 86 -13.10 -17.50 -6.95
CA ASP A 86 -13.88 -18.25 -7.95
C ASP A 86 -13.88 -19.77 -7.67
N GLY A 87 -13.94 -20.15 -6.39
CA GLY A 87 -13.99 -21.53 -5.92
C GLY A 87 -12.64 -22.25 -5.84
N LYS A 88 -11.52 -21.59 -6.11
CA LYS A 88 -10.17 -22.15 -5.94
C LYS A 88 -9.51 -21.54 -4.72
N SER A 89 -8.89 -22.35 -3.86
CA SER A 89 -8.02 -21.81 -2.80
C SER A 89 -6.81 -21.16 -3.47
N VAL A 90 -6.62 -19.86 -3.23
CA VAL A 90 -5.55 -19.09 -3.87
C VAL A 90 -4.55 -18.57 -2.84
N PHE A 91 -5.03 -18.18 -1.65
CA PHE A 91 -4.19 -17.63 -0.61
C PHE A 91 -4.53 -18.27 0.74
N LYS A 92 -3.52 -18.48 1.59
CA LYS A 92 -3.75 -18.57 3.02
C LYS A 92 -3.73 -17.18 3.62
N ILE A 93 -4.62 -16.92 4.56
CA ILE A 93 -4.74 -15.67 5.31
C ILE A 93 -4.33 -15.90 6.76
N THR A 94 -3.62 -14.93 7.33
CA THR A 94 -3.37 -14.84 8.77
C THR A 94 -3.80 -13.46 9.24
N TYR A 95 -4.67 -13.41 10.26
CA TYR A 95 -5.10 -12.15 10.86
C TYR A 95 -4.40 -11.93 12.19
N ASN A 96 -3.75 -10.79 12.32
CA ASN A 96 -2.87 -10.48 13.44
C ASN A 96 -3.51 -9.48 14.41
N GLU A 97 -3.13 -9.57 15.70
CA GLU A 97 -3.62 -8.68 16.77
C GLU A 97 -3.34 -7.19 16.54
N ASP A 98 -2.37 -6.83 15.69
CA ASP A 98 -2.03 -5.46 15.33
C ASP A 98 -2.86 -4.89 14.17
N ASN A 99 -4.01 -5.51 13.86
CA ASN A 99 -4.90 -5.13 12.76
C ASN A 99 -4.19 -5.17 11.40
N THR A 100 -3.35 -6.19 11.22
CA THR A 100 -2.69 -6.51 9.96
C THR A 100 -3.18 -7.85 9.44
N LEU A 101 -3.17 -7.99 8.11
CA LEU A 101 -3.53 -9.21 7.40
C LEU A 101 -2.30 -9.70 6.64
N THR A 102 -2.00 -10.99 6.69
CA THR A 102 -0.92 -11.59 5.91
C THR A 102 -1.51 -12.57 4.91
N LEU A 103 -1.13 -12.46 3.63
CA LEU A 103 -1.43 -13.46 2.59
C LEU A 103 -0.21 -14.33 2.32
N HIS A 104 -0.43 -15.63 2.19
CA HIS A 104 0.56 -16.61 1.74
C HIS A 104 0.08 -17.29 0.45
N ASN A 105 0.97 -17.41 -0.54
CA ASN A 105 0.74 -18.16 -1.77
C ASN A 105 2.04 -18.91 -2.10
N ASN A 106 2.07 -20.21 -1.81
CA ASN A 106 3.29 -21.02 -1.87
C ASN A 106 4.41 -20.35 -1.04
N ASP A 107 5.52 -19.98 -1.68
CA ASP A 107 6.69 -19.37 -1.04
C ASP A 107 6.56 -17.83 -0.90
N GLU A 108 5.52 -17.22 -1.48
CA GLU A 108 5.30 -15.77 -1.40
C GLU A 108 4.47 -15.43 -0.17
N VAL A 109 4.95 -14.47 0.63
CA VAL A 109 4.26 -13.94 1.81
C VAL A 109 4.13 -12.43 1.66
N ARG A 110 2.96 -11.89 2.01
CA ARG A 110 2.69 -10.46 1.92
C ARG A 110 1.86 -9.95 3.07
N ASN A 111 2.37 -8.93 3.76
CA ASN A 111 1.67 -8.26 4.84
C ASN A 111 0.82 -7.09 4.33
N TYR A 112 -0.29 -6.81 4.98
CA TYR A 112 -1.23 -5.73 4.69
C TYR A 112 -1.66 -5.02 5.98
N PHE A 113 -1.96 -3.74 5.89
CA PHE A 113 -2.59 -2.98 6.98
C PHE A 113 -4.01 -2.56 6.60
N ALA A 114 -4.86 -2.42 7.61
CA ALA A 114 -6.22 -1.93 7.44
C ALA A 114 -6.25 -0.42 7.16
N LEU A 115 -7.00 -0.01 6.14
CA LEU A 115 -7.29 1.39 5.87
C LEU A 115 -8.49 1.85 6.71
N SER A 116 -8.32 2.89 7.54
CA SER A 116 -9.40 3.49 8.33
C SER A 116 -10.38 4.27 7.45
N GLU A 117 -11.67 4.22 7.76
CA GLU A 117 -12.71 5.01 7.08
C GLU A 117 -12.48 6.52 7.26
N GLY A 118 -12.40 7.26 6.15
CA GLY A 118 -12.31 8.72 6.10
C GLY A 118 -13.06 9.26 4.89
N VAL A 119 -13.63 10.46 5.02
CA VAL A 119 -14.50 11.10 4.02
C VAL A 119 -13.82 12.34 3.47
N PHE A 120 -13.28 12.39 2.23
CA PHE A 120 -13.03 13.68 1.52
C PHE A 120 -12.97 13.61 -0.03
N THR A 121 -13.52 14.69 -0.63
CA THR A 121 -13.56 15.27 -2.00
C THR A 121 -13.59 14.39 -3.27
N ASN A 122 -14.75 14.43 -3.95
CA ASN A 122 -15.12 13.79 -5.21
C ASN A 122 -14.30 14.27 -6.44
N ILE A 123 -13.10 13.75 -6.65
CA ILE A 123 -12.47 13.72 -7.99
C ILE A 123 -12.31 12.27 -8.39
N ASP A 124 -12.74 11.92 -9.61
CA ASP A 124 -12.56 10.58 -10.13
C ASP A 124 -11.10 10.35 -10.54
N LYS A 125 -10.68 9.09 -10.49
CA LYS A 125 -9.30 8.66 -10.77
C LYS A 125 -8.81 9.09 -12.15
N SER A 126 -9.66 9.02 -13.18
CA SER A 126 -9.29 9.37 -14.55
C SER A 126 -8.95 10.86 -14.67
N THR A 127 -9.79 11.72 -14.09
CA THR A 127 -9.53 13.16 -14.04
C THR A 127 -8.19 13.46 -13.34
N PHE A 128 -7.90 12.79 -12.23
CA PHE A 128 -6.60 12.93 -11.55
C PHE A 128 -5.42 12.48 -12.42
N GLU A 129 -5.47 11.27 -12.99
CA GLU A 129 -4.40 10.72 -13.83
C GLU A 129 -4.13 11.60 -15.05
N ASN A 130 -5.18 12.17 -15.64
CA ASN A 130 -5.06 13.14 -16.73
C ASN A 130 -4.36 14.43 -16.28
N ILE A 131 -4.72 14.98 -15.13
CA ILE A 131 -4.04 16.17 -14.61
C ILE A 131 -2.58 15.85 -14.29
N LEU A 132 -2.32 14.73 -13.62
CA LEU A 132 -0.99 14.30 -13.21
C LEU A 132 -0.05 14.12 -14.42
N THR A 133 -0.52 13.49 -15.50
CA THR A 133 0.29 13.23 -16.71
C THR A 133 0.34 14.39 -17.70
N SER A 134 -0.55 15.39 -17.59
CA SER A 134 -0.58 16.54 -18.51
C SER A 134 0.55 17.54 -18.33
N LYS A 135 1.32 17.46 -17.24
CA LYS A 135 2.27 18.48 -16.81
C LYS A 135 3.53 17.90 -16.19
N THR A 136 4.56 18.74 -16.09
CA THR A 136 5.72 18.51 -15.23
C THR A 136 5.43 19.12 -13.85
N TRP A 137 5.66 18.32 -12.81
CA TRP A 137 5.41 18.70 -11.42
C TRP A 137 6.71 18.81 -10.65
N PHE A 138 6.88 19.89 -9.89
CA PHE A 138 7.95 20.00 -8.92
C PHE A 138 7.66 19.11 -7.70
N PHE A 139 8.53 18.13 -7.45
CA PHE A 139 8.44 17.15 -6.36
C PHE A 139 9.79 16.98 -5.69
N LYS A 140 9.88 17.32 -4.39
CA LYS A 140 11.09 17.14 -3.57
C LYS A 140 12.36 17.61 -4.27
N ASP A 141 12.34 18.86 -4.75
CA ASP A 141 13.45 19.54 -5.41
C ASP A 141 13.78 19.09 -6.84
N LEU A 142 12.98 18.19 -7.42
CA LEU A 142 13.16 17.70 -8.80
C LEU A 142 11.90 17.95 -9.64
N ASP A 143 12.09 18.08 -10.93
CA ASP A 143 11.01 18.12 -11.90
C ASP A 143 10.59 16.69 -12.24
N ALA A 144 9.37 16.33 -11.85
CA ALA A 144 8.76 15.03 -12.05
C ALA A 144 7.82 15.04 -13.26
N LYS A 145 8.07 14.15 -14.21
CA LYS A 145 7.21 13.91 -15.37
C LYS A 145 6.58 12.54 -15.26
N PHE A 146 5.24 12.49 -15.29
CA PHE A 146 4.48 11.25 -15.17
C PHE A 146 3.99 10.82 -16.56
N SER A 147 4.20 9.55 -16.93
CA SER A 147 3.72 8.99 -18.20
C SER A 147 3.33 7.53 -18.05
N GLY A 148 2.07 7.18 -18.34
CA GLY A 148 1.60 5.82 -18.12
C GLY A 148 1.77 5.42 -16.65
N THR A 149 2.59 4.41 -16.38
CA THR A 149 2.97 3.96 -15.02
C THR A 149 4.37 4.40 -14.61
N GLU A 150 5.04 5.21 -15.42
CA GLU A 150 6.43 5.63 -15.23
C GLU A 150 6.50 7.07 -14.74
N ILE A 151 7.56 7.37 -14.00
CA ILE A 151 7.89 8.71 -13.55
C ILE A 151 9.38 8.96 -13.73
N ASP A 152 9.71 10.05 -14.41
CA ASP A 152 11.08 10.51 -14.60
C ASP A 152 11.31 11.80 -13.83
N PHE A 153 12.49 11.89 -13.21
CA PHE A 153 12.94 13.05 -12.45
C PHE A 153 14.11 13.72 -13.14
N TYR A 154 13.99 15.04 -13.27
CA TYR A 154 14.99 15.91 -13.87
C TYR A 154 15.44 16.96 -12.86
N ASP A 155 16.66 17.44 -13.00
CA ASP A 155 17.08 18.65 -12.28
C ASP A 155 16.49 19.92 -12.93
N LYS A 156 16.81 21.07 -12.34
CA LYS A 156 16.33 22.38 -12.83
C LYS A 156 16.93 22.78 -14.18
N GLN A 157 17.96 22.08 -14.64
CA GLN A 157 18.59 22.29 -15.93
C GLN A 157 17.97 21.38 -17.01
N GLY A 158 17.10 20.44 -16.61
CA GLY A 158 16.44 19.49 -17.49
C GLY A 158 17.24 18.20 -17.71
N GLU A 159 18.32 17.98 -16.95
CA GLU A 159 19.10 16.74 -17.02
C GLU A 159 18.39 15.63 -16.26
N PHE A 160 18.37 14.43 -16.84
CA PHE A 160 17.76 13.25 -16.22
C PHE A 160 18.57 12.82 -14.98
N ILE A 161 17.86 12.61 -13.86
CA ILE A 161 18.45 12.19 -12.58
C ILE A 161 18.12 10.75 -12.27
N LYS A 162 16.83 10.38 -12.30
CA LYS A 162 16.36 9.03 -11.95
C LYS A 162 14.94 8.79 -12.44
N SER A 163 14.56 7.52 -12.46
CA SER A 163 13.23 7.04 -12.83
C SER A 163 12.56 6.28 -11.69
N GLY A 164 11.30 5.94 -11.91
CA GLY A 164 10.56 5.04 -11.05
C GLY A 164 9.22 4.67 -11.67
N PHE A 165 8.40 4.04 -10.84
CA PHE A 165 7.06 3.64 -11.21
C PHE A 165 6.04 4.21 -10.23
N TYR A 166 4.88 4.56 -10.76
CA TYR A 166 3.75 4.93 -9.96
C TYR A 166 2.48 4.21 -10.44
N THR A 167 1.54 4.06 -9.52
CA THR A 167 0.19 3.60 -9.83
C THR A 167 -0.80 4.30 -8.94
N THR A 168 -2.03 4.45 -9.43
CA THR A 168 -3.08 5.13 -8.68
C THR A 168 -4.28 4.21 -8.48
N ALA A 169 -4.97 4.37 -7.36
CA ALA A 169 -6.18 3.61 -7.04
C ALA A 169 -7.25 4.55 -6.50
N LEU A 170 -8.50 4.38 -6.94
CA LEU A 170 -9.65 4.99 -6.29
C LEU A 170 -10.09 4.09 -5.14
N PHE A 171 -10.20 4.66 -3.95
CA PHE A 171 -10.43 3.93 -2.73
C PHE A 171 -11.28 4.76 -1.77
N ASN A 172 -12.48 4.33 -1.43
CA ASN A 172 -13.40 5.10 -0.55
C ASN A 172 -13.58 6.56 -1.00
N LYS A 173 -13.61 6.80 -2.33
CA LYS A 173 -13.63 8.13 -2.97
C LYS A 173 -12.35 8.95 -2.82
N GLU A 174 -11.31 8.40 -2.19
CA GLU A 174 -9.96 8.95 -2.16
C GLU A 174 -9.14 8.39 -3.31
N ILE A 175 -8.21 9.17 -3.82
CA ILE A 175 -7.21 8.67 -4.75
C ILE A 175 -5.94 8.39 -3.95
N LEU A 176 -5.42 7.18 -4.08
CA LEU A 176 -4.14 6.78 -3.56
C LEU A 176 -3.14 6.77 -4.70
N MET A 177 -1.95 7.34 -4.49
CA MET A 177 -0.81 7.22 -5.40
C MET A 177 0.30 6.46 -4.69
N PHE A 178 0.74 5.40 -5.34
CA PHE A 178 1.84 4.56 -4.90
C PHE A 178 3.05 4.90 -5.75
N LEU A 179 4.18 5.20 -5.12
CA LEU A 179 5.40 5.63 -5.80
C LEU A 179 6.57 4.74 -5.38
N LYS A 180 7.33 4.24 -6.35
CA LYS A 180 8.58 3.52 -6.14
C LYS A 180 9.65 4.12 -7.04
N ILE A 181 10.71 4.65 -6.44
CA ILE A 181 11.83 5.23 -7.16
C ILE A 181 12.94 4.20 -7.28
N ASP A 182 13.56 4.13 -8.45
CA ASP A 182 14.70 3.24 -8.68
C ASP A 182 15.86 3.61 -7.76
N GLY A 183 16.45 2.60 -7.10
CA GLY A 183 17.51 2.77 -6.12
C GLY A 183 17.05 3.21 -4.72
N GLU A 184 15.78 3.55 -4.52
CA GLU A 184 15.23 3.79 -3.18
C GLU A 184 14.65 2.51 -2.58
N ASN A 185 14.93 2.22 -1.31
CA ASN A 185 14.43 1.01 -0.65
C ASN A 185 12.95 1.12 -0.28
N GLU A 186 12.48 2.32 0.05
CA GLU A 186 11.13 2.55 0.55
C GLU A 186 10.16 2.87 -0.59
N LYS A 187 9.01 2.20 -0.59
CA LYS A 187 7.86 2.63 -1.37
C LYS A 187 7.13 3.73 -0.61
N GLU A 188 6.67 4.75 -1.32
CA GLU A 188 5.90 5.83 -0.74
C GLU A 188 4.42 5.69 -1.14
N THR A 189 3.54 5.93 -0.16
CA THR A 189 2.09 5.97 -0.40
C THR A 189 1.58 7.36 -0.09
N TYR A 190 0.81 7.91 -1.02
CA TYR A 190 0.24 9.24 -0.96
C TYR A 190 -1.28 9.16 -1.06
N ILE A 191 -1.97 9.85 -0.18
CA ILE A 191 -3.39 10.14 -0.30
C ILE A 191 -3.53 11.49 -0.99
N ILE A 192 -4.29 11.57 -2.08
CA ILE A 192 -4.57 12.84 -2.75
C ILE A 192 -5.60 13.61 -1.92
N ASN A 193 -5.16 14.71 -1.30
CA ASN A 193 -5.98 15.49 -0.39
C ASN A 193 -6.73 16.63 -1.10
N SER A 194 -6.12 17.25 -2.12
CA SER A 194 -6.79 18.24 -2.97
C SER A 194 -6.02 18.45 -4.27
N ILE A 195 -6.69 18.84 -5.33
CA ILE A 195 -6.08 19.12 -6.62
C ILE A 195 -6.73 20.33 -7.29
N ASN A 196 -5.91 21.10 -8.00
CA ASN A 196 -6.36 22.07 -8.99
C ASN A 196 -5.41 22.02 -10.20
N LYS A 197 -5.63 22.91 -11.19
CA LYS A 197 -4.84 22.91 -12.42
C LYS A 197 -3.34 23.12 -12.19
N ASP A 198 -2.93 23.74 -11.08
CA ASP A 198 -1.56 24.20 -10.86
C ASP A 198 -0.88 23.51 -9.67
N ARG A 199 -1.65 22.79 -8.84
CA ARG A 199 -1.20 22.22 -7.57
C ARG A 199 -1.91 20.91 -7.24
N ILE A 200 -1.16 19.96 -6.69
CA ILE A 200 -1.69 18.73 -6.08
C ILE A 200 -1.17 18.66 -4.65
N ILE A 201 -2.07 18.51 -3.67
CA ILE A 201 -1.71 18.30 -2.28
C ILE A 201 -1.79 16.82 -1.98
N LEU A 202 -0.66 16.23 -1.64
CA LEU A 202 -0.46 14.84 -1.26
C LEU A 202 -0.30 14.74 0.26
N LYS A 203 -0.87 13.70 0.87
CA LYS A 203 -0.55 13.27 2.24
C LYS A 203 0.26 11.99 2.16
N LYS A 204 1.57 12.07 2.41
CA LYS A 204 2.42 10.90 2.58
C LYS A 204 2.01 10.15 3.83
N VAL A 205 1.68 8.88 3.68
CA VAL A 205 1.39 7.98 4.80
C VAL A 205 2.72 7.60 5.46
N LEU A 206 2.87 7.91 6.74
CA LEU A 206 4.00 7.49 7.57
C LEU A 206 3.56 6.35 8.50
N LYS A 207 4.52 5.79 9.26
CA LYS A 207 4.23 4.80 10.32
C LYS A 207 3.30 5.41 11.38
N GLU A 208 2.50 4.56 12.03
CA GLU A 208 1.64 4.93 13.18
C GLU A 208 0.55 5.98 12.89
N ASN A 209 -0.08 5.95 11.70
CA ASN A 209 -1.13 6.91 11.31
C ASN A 209 -0.68 8.38 11.28
N LYS A 210 0.61 8.63 11.12
CA LYS A 210 1.16 9.98 10.92
C LYS A 210 1.14 10.31 9.43
N PHE A 211 0.86 11.58 9.11
CA PHE A 211 0.85 12.06 7.73
C PHE A 211 1.81 13.24 7.57
N GLN A 212 2.52 13.28 6.45
CA GLN A 212 3.26 14.45 6.01
C GLN A 212 2.61 15.02 4.75
N THR A 213 2.30 16.32 4.77
CA THR A 213 1.77 17.01 3.58
C THR A 213 2.91 17.33 2.62
N ILE A 214 2.74 16.95 1.36
CA ILE A 214 3.63 17.28 0.24
C ILE A 214 2.79 18.02 -0.81
N THR A 215 3.35 19.05 -1.43
CA THR A 215 2.68 19.81 -2.48
C THR A 215 3.45 19.63 -3.78
N LEU A 216 2.78 19.13 -4.81
CA LEU A 216 3.23 19.22 -6.19
C LEU A 216 2.79 20.57 -6.75
N THR A 217 3.70 21.29 -7.39
CA THR A 217 3.41 22.53 -8.13
C THR A 217 3.87 22.41 -9.56
N GLU A 218 3.21 23.05 -10.52
CA GLU A 218 3.70 23.08 -11.91
C GLU A 218 5.12 23.67 -12.00
N ALA A 219 6.06 22.93 -12.60
CA ALA A 219 7.50 23.25 -12.59
C ALA A 219 7.86 24.60 -13.24
N ASN A 220 7.03 25.09 -14.17
CA ASN A 220 7.28 26.33 -14.93
C ASN A 220 6.53 27.57 -14.41
N LYS A 221 6.04 27.55 -13.16
CA LYS A 221 5.30 28.68 -12.55
C LYS A 221 6.00 29.34 -11.35
N SER A 222 7.27 29.02 -11.09
CA SER A 222 8.09 29.66 -10.04
C SER A 222 8.60 31.03 -10.46
#